data_AF-A0A9E5MYJ3-F1
#
_entry.id   AF-A0A9E5MYJ3-F1
#
_cell.length_a   1.000
_cell.length_b   1.000
_cell.length_c   1.000
_cell.angle_alpha   90.00
_cell.angle_beta   90.00
_cell.angle_gamma   90.00
#
_symmetry.space_group_name_H-M   'P 1'
#
loop_
_entity.id
_entity.type
_entity.pdbx_description
1 polymer ?
#
loop_
_entity_poly.entity_id
_entity_poly.type
_entity_poly.pdbx_seq_one_letter_code
_entity_poly.pdbx_strand_id
1 'polypeptide(L)'
;AGLTSRWWQQQAGRLQSAGREGLRLSAVTLAGLIFLQLVIGAHLRHLPVGATAGGFKTAVFFHLLLAAVILGYALLVVWRTLRLPGGQLRGPAILLNLLVLAQIGLGAATWVLKYSWPAGILADHGVVAGWTNTAGGGAQSVIVTGHVAIGSLLLGLAVQLSLRAWRLTSQPGLPRLAAAKSLWGGVG
;
A
#
# COMPACT_ATOMS: atom_id res chain seq x y z
N ALA A 1 9.32 -18.23 -39.26
CA ALA A 1 8.01 -17.85 -38.69
C ALA A 1 7.71 -18.77 -37.51
N GLY A 2 7.62 -18.24 -36.29
CA GLY A 2 7.39 -19.06 -35.10
C GLY A 2 5.96 -19.59 -35.04
N LEU A 3 5.81 -20.91 -34.98
CA LEU A 3 4.52 -21.62 -34.85
C LEU A 3 3.94 -21.41 -33.44
N THR A 4 3.46 -20.21 -33.11
CA THR A 4 2.63 -20.04 -31.90
C THR A 4 1.18 -20.32 -32.29
N SER A 5 0.60 -21.40 -31.77
CA SER A 5 -0.79 -21.76 -32.05
C SER A 5 -1.75 -20.66 -31.57
N ARG A 6 -2.89 -20.48 -32.26
CA ARG A 6 -3.92 -19.50 -31.87
C ARG A 6 -4.39 -19.70 -30.43
N TRP A 7 -4.41 -20.95 -29.96
CA TRP A 7 -4.77 -21.33 -28.60
C TRP A 7 -3.80 -20.73 -27.56
N TRP A 8 -2.49 -20.78 -27.83
CA TRP A 8 -1.48 -20.23 -26.93
C TRP A 8 -1.59 -18.71 -26.79
N GLN A 9 -1.89 -18.00 -27.89
CA GLN A 9 -2.11 -16.56 -27.87
C GLN A 9 -3.37 -16.16 -27.07
N GLN A 10 -4.45 -16.93 -27.18
CA GLN A 10 -5.67 -16.71 -26.40
C GLN A 10 -5.44 -16.95 -24.90
N GLN A 11 -4.71 -18.01 -24.54
CA GLN A 11 -4.39 -18.30 -23.14
C GLN A 11 -3.49 -17.22 -22.52
N ALA A 12 -2.45 -16.78 -23.24
CA ALA A 12 -1.59 -15.68 -22.82
C ALA A 12 -2.36 -14.36 -22.60
N GLY A 13 -3.36 -14.08 -23.45
CA GLY A 13 -4.27 -12.94 -23.28
C GLY A 13 -5.11 -13.02 -22.00
N ARG A 14 -5.70 -14.18 -21.71
CA ARG A 14 -6.52 -14.40 -20.50
C ARG A 14 -5.72 -14.28 -19.20
N LEU A 15 -4.49 -14.81 -19.17
CA LEU A 15 -3.61 -14.69 -18.01
C LEU A 15 -3.21 -13.23 -17.73
N GLN A 16 -2.98 -12.45 -18.79
CA GLN A 16 -2.69 -11.02 -18.66
C GLN A 16 -3.89 -10.22 -18.16
N SER A 17 -5.10 -10.49 -18.67
CA SER A 17 -6.31 -9.80 -18.18
C SER A 17 -6.57 -10.11 -16.71
N ALA A 18 -6.47 -11.38 -16.30
CA ALA A 18 -6.61 -11.79 -14.91
C ALA A 18 -5.55 -11.14 -14.00
N GLY A 19 -4.30 -11.04 -14.47
CA GLY A 19 -3.23 -10.35 -13.76
C GLY A 19 -3.50 -8.86 -13.54
N ARG A 20 -4.01 -8.17 -14.57
CA ARG A 20 -4.37 -6.74 -14.49
C ARG A 20 -5.56 -6.51 -13.55
N GLU A 21 -6.57 -7.37 -13.61
CA GLU A 21 -7.71 -7.32 -12.69
C GLU A 21 -7.29 -7.58 -11.24
N GLY A 22 -6.45 -8.59 -11.00
CA GLY A 22 -5.91 -8.87 -9.67
C GLY A 22 -5.08 -7.70 -9.11
N LEU A 23 -4.30 -7.02 -9.96
CA LEU A 23 -3.60 -5.79 -9.55
C LEU A 23 -4.58 -4.68 -9.19
N ARG A 24 -5.59 -4.43 -10.02
CA ARG A 24 -6.63 -3.41 -9.78
C ARG A 24 -7.32 -3.64 -8.44
N LEU A 25 -7.83 -4.85 -8.20
CA LEU A 25 -8.53 -5.18 -6.97
C LEU A 25 -7.63 -4.96 -5.76
N SER A 26 -6.38 -5.40 -5.82
CA SER A 26 -5.47 -5.23 -4.68
C SER A 26 -5.02 -3.80 -4.44
N ALA A 27 -4.88 -2.98 -5.48
CA ALA A 27 -4.62 -1.56 -5.33
C ALA A 27 -5.80 -0.84 -4.65
N VAL A 28 -7.04 -1.14 -5.07
CA VAL A 28 -8.26 -0.58 -4.48
C VAL A 28 -8.42 -1.03 -3.02
N THR A 29 -8.23 -2.32 -2.74
CA THR A 29 -8.27 -2.83 -1.36
C THR A 29 -7.21 -2.16 -0.50
N LEU A 30 -5.97 -2.02 -0.99
CA LEU A 30 -4.90 -1.34 -0.27
C LEU A 30 -5.25 0.12 0.05
N ALA A 31 -5.84 0.86 -0.89
CA ALA A 31 -6.30 2.23 -0.65
C ALA A 31 -7.37 2.29 0.45
N GLY A 32 -8.34 1.37 0.43
CA GLY A 32 -9.36 1.26 1.48
C GLY A 32 -8.79 0.92 2.85
N LEU A 33 -7.83 -0.01 2.91
CA LEU A 33 -7.13 -0.38 4.15
C LEU A 33 -6.33 0.80 4.71
N ILE A 34 -5.60 1.53 3.87
CA ILE A 34 -4.85 2.73 4.29
C ILE A 34 -5.80 3.81 4.82
N PHE A 35 -6.94 4.03 4.17
CA PHE A 35 -7.95 4.96 4.66
C PHE A 35 -8.47 4.55 6.05
N LEU A 36 -8.82 3.28 6.24
CA LEU A 36 -9.25 2.76 7.53
C LEU A 36 -8.16 2.92 8.61
N GLN A 37 -6.89 2.70 8.25
CA GLN A 37 -5.76 2.89 9.14
C GLN A 37 -5.62 4.34 9.60
N LEU A 38 -5.87 5.31 8.71
CA LEU A 38 -5.88 6.73 9.06
C LEU A 38 -7.02 7.07 10.03
N VAL A 39 -8.21 6.50 9.82
CA VAL A 39 -9.36 6.70 10.72
C VAL A 39 -9.06 6.16 12.12
N ILE A 40 -8.57 4.91 12.22
CA ILE A 40 -8.20 4.31 13.51
C ILE A 40 -7.04 5.09 14.16
N GLY A 41 -6.04 5.49 13.37
CA GLY A 41 -4.92 6.29 13.86
C GLY A 41 -5.32 7.69 14.32
N ALA A 42 -6.35 8.29 13.72
CA ALA A 42 -6.95 9.53 14.22
C ALA A 42 -7.70 9.29 15.54
N HIS A 43 -8.47 8.21 15.64
CA HIS A 43 -9.16 7.84 16.88
C HIS A 43 -8.18 7.67 18.06
N LEU A 44 -7.05 6.99 17.85
CA LEU A 44 -5.99 6.84 18.86
C LEU A 44 -5.36 8.16 19.34
N ARG A 45 -5.39 9.21 18.51
CA ARG A 45 -4.86 10.55 18.84
C ARG A 45 -5.90 11.45 19.49
N HIS A 46 -7.18 11.16 19.29
CA HIS A 46 -8.30 11.97 19.77
C HIS A 46 -9.24 11.16 20.66
N LEU A 47 -8.67 10.33 21.55
CA LEU A 47 -9.47 9.55 22.50
C LEU A 47 -10.27 10.48 23.42
N PRO A 48 -11.57 10.22 23.63
CA PRO A 48 -12.37 11.00 24.56
C PRO A 48 -11.85 10.83 25.99
N VAL A 49 -12.09 11.85 26.82
CA VAL A 49 -11.63 11.88 28.23
C VAL A 49 -12.20 10.70 29.05
N GLY A 50 -13.35 10.14 28.64
CA GLY A 50 -13.95 8.96 29.24
C GLY A 50 -13.51 7.60 28.64
N ALA A 51 -12.49 7.56 27.77
CA ALA A 51 -12.04 6.32 27.16
C ALA A 51 -11.45 5.36 28.20
N THR A 52 -11.89 4.10 28.18
CA THR A 52 -11.35 3.07 29.07
C THR A 52 -10.00 2.57 28.56
N ALA A 53 -9.14 2.09 29.48
CA ALA A 53 -7.88 1.46 29.12
C ALA A 53 -8.07 0.24 28.18
N GLY A 54 -9.18 -0.49 28.33
CA GLY A 54 -9.55 -1.59 27.43
C GLY A 54 -9.83 -1.10 26.01
N GLY A 55 -10.62 -0.04 25.85
CA GLY A 55 -10.91 0.56 24.53
C GLY A 55 -9.64 1.04 23.81
N PHE A 56 -8.73 1.69 24.54
CA PHE A 56 -7.44 2.08 24.00
C PHE A 56 -6.62 0.90 23.49
N LYS A 57 -6.45 -0.15 24.31
CA LYS A 57 -5.69 -1.35 23.94
C LYS A 57 -6.27 -2.03 22.70
N THR A 58 -7.60 -2.14 22.61
CA THR A 58 -8.27 -2.70 21.44
C THR A 58 -8.00 -1.88 20.18
N ALA A 59 -8.10 -0.55 20.27
CA ALA A 59 -7.81 0.33 19.12
C ALA A 59 -6.33 0.22 18.68
N VAL A 60 -5.38 0.14 19.62
CA VAL A 60 -3.96 -0.07 19.31
C VAL A 60 -3.76 -1.42 18.62
N PHE A 61 -4.38 -2.50 19.13
CA PHE A 61 -4.30 -3.82 18.51
C PHE A 61 -4.78 -3.80 17.07
N PHE A 62 -5.96 -3.24 16.80
CA PHE A 62 -6.48 -3.15 15.43
C PHE A 62 -5.62 -2.26 14.53
N HIS A 63 -5.06 -1.17 15.06
CA HIS A 63 -4.14 -0.32 14.32
C HIS A 63 -2.86 -1.07 13.90
N LEU A 64 -2.28 -1.87 14.80
CA LEU A 64 -1.07 -2.66 14.49
C LEU A 64 -1.39 -3.82 13.53
N LEU A 65 -2.51 -4.51 13.74
CA LEU A 65 -2.97 -5.58 12.86
C LEU A 65 -3.18 -5.06 11.43
N LEU A 66 -3.87 -3.94 11.28
CA LEU A 66 -4.15 -3.35 9.98
C LEU A 66 -2.86 -2.83 9.31
N ALA A 67 -1.89 -2.30 10.07
CA ALA A 67 -0.57 -1.96 9.54
C ALA A 67 0.15 -3.19 8.93
N ALA A 68 0.07 -4.36 9.58
CA ALA A 68 0.64 -5.59 9.06
C ALA A 68 -0.07 -6.07 7.78
N VAL A 69 -1.40 -5.99 7.75
CA VAL A 69 -2.20 -6.33 6.56
C VAL A 69 -1.86 -5.38 5.39
N ILE A 70 -1.72 -4.09 5.66
CA ILE A 70 -1.30 -3.08 4.66
C ILE A 70 0.07 -3.42 4.08
N LEU A 71 1.04 -3.79 4.92
CA LEU A 71 2.36 -4.22 4.45
C LEU A 71 2.26 -5.44 3.52
N GLY A 72 1.46 -6.45 3.90
CA GLY A 72 1.21 -7.61 3.05
C GLY A 72 0.61 -7.25 1.69
N TYR A 73 -0.41 -6.39 1.67
CA TYR A 73 -1.02 -5.91 0.43
C TYR A 73 -0.07 -5.03 -0.40
N ALA A 74 0.75 -4.19 0.23
CA ALA A 74 1.74 -3.37 -0.46
C ALA A 74 2.79 -4.25 -1.18
N LEU A 75 3.29 -5.29 -0.51
CA LEU A 75 4.21 -6.26 -1.12
C LEU A 75 3.55 -7.03 -2.27
N LEU A 76 2.29 -7.43 -2.06
CA LEU A 76 1.50 -8.12 -3.08
C LEU A 76 1.27 -7.25 -4.33
N VAL A 77 1.03 -5.95 -4.17
CA VAL A 77 0.91 -5.00 -5.30
C VAL A 77 2.24 -4.94 -6.06
N VAL A 78 3.39 -4.79 -5.38
CA VAL A 78 4.70 -4.82 -6.04
C VAL A 78 4.89 -6.12 -6.82
N TRP A 79 4.67 -7.26 -6.17
CA TRP A 79 4.80 -8.57 -6.82
C TRP A 79 3.93 -8.69 -8.08
N ARG A 80 2.68 -8.21 -8.06
CA ARG A 80 1.82 -8.19 -9.25
C ARG A 80 2.35 -7.24 -10.34
N THR A 81 2.85 -6.07 -9.99
CA THR A 81 3.42 -5.13 -10.98
C THR A 81 4.70 -5.66 -11.64
N LEU A 82 5.47 -6.51 -10.95
CA LEU A 82 6.65 -7.17 -11.51
C LEU A 82 6.26 -8.24 -12.55
N ARG A 83 5.10 -8.88 -12.37
CA ARG A 83 4.58 -9.92 -13.29
C ARG A 83 3.85 -9.36 -14.51
N LEU A 84 3.48 -8.08 -14.52
CA LEU A 84 2.83 -7.45 -15.66
C LEU A 84 3.84 -6.84 -16.64
N PRO A 85 3.57 -6.92 -17.96
CA PRO A 85 4.31 -6.17 -18.96
C PRO A 85 4.00 -4.67 -18.84
N GLY A 86 5.02 -3.82 -18.96
CA GLY A 86 4.91 -2.37 -18.77
C GLY A 86 5.32 -1.94 -17.35
N GLY A 87 6.48 -1.30 -17.22
CA GLY A 87 7.07 -0.92 -15.93
C GLY A 87 6.44 0.30 -15.26
N GLN A 88 5.39 0.91 -15.83
CA GLN A 88 4.86 2.22 -15.45
C GLN A 88 4.32 2.27 -14.00
N LEU A 89 3.93 1.13 -13.42
CA LEU A 89 3.42 1.04 -12.06
C LEU A 89 4.46 0.54 -11.05
N ARG A 90 5.62 0.06 -11.50
CA ARG A 90 6.64 -0.53 -10.62
C ARG A 90 7.27 0.51 -9.70
N GLY A 91 7.70 1.64 -10.25
CA GLY A 91 8.28 2.75 -9.48
C GLY A 91 7.35 3.23 -8.37
N PRO A 92 6.10 3.63 -8.68
CA PRO A 92 5.13 4.03 -7.66
C PRO A 92 4.81 2.93 -6.63
N ALA A 93 4.74 1.66 -7.02
CA ALA A 93 4.51 0.56 -6.09
C ALA A 93 5.68 0.32 -5.12
N ILE A 94 6.92 0.46 -5.62
CA ILE A 94 8.14 0.39 -4.78
C ILE A 94 8.18 1.57 -3.82
N LEU A 95 7.94 2.80 -4.31
CA LEU A 95 7.89 3.99 -3.47
C LEU A 95 6.84 3.85 -2.36
N LEU A 96 5.64 3.34 -2.69
CA LEU A 96 4.61 3.07 -1.69
C LEU A 96 5.11 2.12 -0.61
N ASN A 97 5.82 1.04 -0.96
CA ASN A 97 6.38 0.11 0.04
C ASN A 97 7.42 0.76 0.93
N LEU A 98 8.33 1.56 0.36
CA LEU A 98 9.32 2.31 1.15
C LEU A 98 8.63 3.26 2.14
N LEU A 99 7.56 3.93 1.71
CA LEU A 99 6.76 4.78 2.59
C LEU A 99 5.98 4.00 3.66
N VAL A 100 5.49 2.78 3.36
CA VAL A 100 4.87 1.92 4.39
C VAL A 100 5.90 1.54 5.46
N LEU A 101 7.12 1.18 5.07
CA LEU A 101 8.20 0.88 6.02
C LEU A 101 8.57 2.12 6.86
N ALA A 102 8.69 3.30 6.23
CA ALA A 102 8.91 4.55 6.93
C ALA A 102 7.77 4.86 7.91
N GLN A 103 6.51 4.63 7.51
CA GLN A 103 5.33 4.84 8.34
C GLN A 103 5.32 3.95 9.59
N ILE A 104 5.70 2.67 9.43
CA ILE A 104 5.83 1.73 10.55
C ILE A 104 6.94 2.20 11.49
N GLY A 105 8.10 2.60 10.95
CA GLY A 105 9.21 3.14 11.75
C GLY A 105 8.81 4.38 12.54
N LEU A 106 8.13 5.34 11.90
CA LEU A 106 7.61 6.54 12.57
C LEU A 106 6.53 6.23 13.60
N GLY A 107 5.69 5.21 13.36
CA GLY A 107 4.68 4.74 14.31
C GLY A 107 5.34 4.13 15.57
N ALA A 108 6.37 3.31 15.38
CA ALA A 108 7.17 2.77 16.48
C ALA A 108 7.88 3.87 17.26
N ALA A 109 8.49 4.85 16.57
CA ALA A 109 9.11 6.01 17.21
C ALA A 109 8.09 6.83 18.01
N THR A 110 6.88 7.04 17.46
CA THR A 110 5.77 7.70 18.17
C THR A 110 5.39 6.94 19.44
N TRP A 111 5.34 5.61 19.39
CA TRP A 111 5.06 4.77 20.56
C TRP A 111 6.12 4.96 21.64
N VAL A 112 7.39 4.80 21.29
CA VAL A 112 8.51 4.93 22.24
C VAL A 112 8.53 6.30 22.89
N LEU A 113 8.30 7.37 22.12
CA LEU A 113 8.27 8.75 22.64
C LEU A 113 7.05 9.08 23.51
N LYS A 114 5.96 8.31 23.41
CA LYS A 114 4.75 8.53 24.22
C LYS A 114 4.64 7.62 25.42
N TYR A 115 5.02 6.35 25.27
CA TYR A 115 4.71 5.28 26.21
C TYR A 115 5.95 4.53 26.69
N SER A 116 7.14 4.93 26.24
CA SER A 116 8.42 4.27 26.50
C SER A 116 8.56 2.93 25.77
N TRP A 117 9.76 2.34 25.85
CA TRP A 117 10.03 1.02 25.28
C TRP A 117 9.13 -0.04 25.94
N PRO A 118 8.67 -1.07 25.18
CA PRO A 118 8.04 -2.23 25.77
C PRO A 118 8.92 -2.78 26.90
N ALA A 119 8.35 -2.93 28.09
CA ALA A 119 9.09 -3.26 29.31
C ALA A 119 9.97 -4.51 29.08
N GLY A 120 11.28 -4.34 29.17
CA GLY A 120 12.26 -5.43 29.12
C GLY A 120 13.29 -5.39 27.97
N ILE A 121 13.12 -4.60 26.91
CA ILE A 121 14.08 -4.63 25.78
C ILE A 121 15.34 -3.81 26.09
N LEU A 122 15.21 -2.67 26.79
CA LEU A 122 16.32 -1.75 27.03
C LEU A 122 16.46 -1.25 28.47
N ALA A 123 15.82 -1.90 29.44
CA ALA A 123 15.85 -1.47 30.84
C ALA A 123 17.28 -1.44 31.42
N ASP A 124 18.17 -2.32 30.93
CA ASP A 124 19.53 -2.49 31.44
C ASP A 124 20.62 -1.82 30.58
N HIS A 125 20.26 -1.16 29.47
CA HIS A 125 21.23 -0.53 28.57
C HIS A 125 21.42 0.96 28.92
N GLY A 126 22.64 1.34 29.33
CA GLY A 126 23.01 2.71 29.72
C GLY A 126 22.74 3.82 28.69
N VAL A 127 22.47 3.45 27.43
CA VAL A 127 22.03 4.37 26.36
C VAL A 127 20.62 4.94 26.62
N VAL A 128 19.76 4.21 27.35
CA VAL A 128 18.36 4.61 27.61
C VAL A 128 18.14 5.06 29.06
N ALA A 129 19.11 4.79 29.94
CA ALA A 129 19.09 5.16 31.35
C ALA A 129 19.05 6.69 31.59
N GLY A 130 19.45 7.50 30.60
CA GLY A 130 19.34 8.97 30.63
C GLY A 130 18.20 9.54 29.78
N TRP A 131 17.40 8.71 29.10
CA TRP A 131 16.34 9.17 28.21
C TRP A 131 15.06 9.50 28.99
N THR A 132 14.93 10.74 29.42
CA THR A 132 13.65 11.25 29.93
C THR A 132 12.71 11.55 28.77
N ASN A 133 11.56 10.87 28.72
CA ASN A 133 10.53 11.15 27.73
C ASN A 133 9.91 12.53 28.01
N THR A 134 10.45 13.59 27.40
CA THR A 134 9.86 14.93 27.48
C THR A 134 8.61 14.97 26.63
N ALA A 135 7.45 14.76 27.27
CA ALA A 135 6.15 14.92 26.65
C ALA A 135 6.05 16.30 25.98
N GLY A 136 5.82 16.32 24.66
CA GLY A 136 5.68 17.55 23.89
C GLY A 136 7.00 18.17 23.38
N GLY A 137 8.15 17.49 23.53
CA GLY A 137 9.42 17.96 22.97
C GLY A 137 9.40 18.06 21.43
N GLY A 138 10.29 18.89 20.86
CA GLY A 138 10.36 19.13 19.41
C GLY A 138 10.47 17.85 18.58
N ALA A 139 11.26 16.88 19.02
CA ALA A 139 11.39 15.58 18.35
C ALA A 139 10.07 14.79 18.29
N GLN A 140 9.29 14.77 19.38
CA GLN A 140 7.97 14.13 19.40
C GLN A 140 7.02 14.80 18.41
N SER A 141 7.01 16.14 18.36
CA SER A 141 6.16 16.88 17.43
C SER A 141 6.50 16.61 15.97
N VAL A 142 7.79 16.62 15.62
CA VAL A 142 8.27 16.30 14.27
C VAL A 142 7.94 14.86 13.87
N ILE A 143 8.21 13.89 14.74
CA ILE A 143 7.96 12.46 14.44
C ILE A 143 6.47 12.18 14.27
N VAL A 144 5.63 12.68 15.17
CA VAL A 144 4.17 12.51 15.07
C VAL A 144 3.64 13.21 13.82
N THR A 145 4.10 14.42 13.51
CA THR A 145 3.67 15.16 12.31
C THR A 145 4.11 14.45 11.04
N GLY A 146 5.36 13.97 10.98
CA GLY A 146 5.88 13.18 9.88
C GLY A 146 5.08 11.89 9.66
N HIS A 147 4.73 11.19 10.75
CA HIS A 147 3.88 10.00 10.68
C HIS A 147 2.51 10.31 10.07
N VAL A 148 1.90 11.43 10.45
CA VAL A 148 0.59 11.82 9.90
C VAL A 148 0.70 12.23 8.43
N ALA A 149 1.71 13.01 8.07
CA ALA A 149 1.95 13.47 6.71
C ALA A 149 2.23 12.30 5.75
N ILE A 150 3.10 11.36 6.13
CA ILE A 150 3.38 10.15 5.33
C ILE A 150 2.12 9.27 5.21
N GLY A 151 1.31 9.17 6.27
CA GLY A 151 0.02 8.49 6.21
C GLY A 151 -0.90 9.04 5.10
N SER A 152 -1.01 10.37 4.98
CA SER A 152 -1.78 11.00 3.91
C SER A 152 -1.16 10.79 2.53
N LEU A 153 0.17 10.89 2.42
CA LEU A 153 0.89 10.62 1.16
C LEU A 153 0.68 9.18 0.67
N LEU A 154 0.70 8.21 1.58
CA LEU A 154 0.42 6.80 1.28
C LEU A 154 -0.98 6.63 0.67
N LEU A 155 -2.00 7.29 1.22
CA LEU A 155 -3.35 7.25 0.68
C LEU A 155 -3.39 7.83 -0.73
N GLY A 156 -2.77 8.99 -0.95
CA GLY A 156 -2.70 9.62 -2.27
C GLY A 156 -2.05 8.71 -3.33
N LEU A 157 -0.92 8.08 -2.99
CA LEU A 157 -0.24 7.14 -3.88
C LEU A 157 -1.05 5.86 -4.13
N ALA A 158 -1.73 5.33 -3.11
CA ALA A 158 -2.59 4.15 -3.25
C ALA A 158 -3.79 4.42 -4.17
N VAL A 159 -4.43 5.58 -4.04
CA VAL A 159 -5.50 6.03 -4.94
C VAL A 159 -4.97 6.23 -6.36
N GLN A 160 -3.82 6.89 -6.52
CA GLN A 160 -3.18 7.04 -7.83
C GLN A 160 -2.90 5.68 -8.49
N LEU A 161 -2.33 4.72 -7.76
CA LEU A 161 -2.09 3.36 -8.24
C LEU A 161 -3.39 2.67 -8.64
N SER A 162 -4.45 2.81 -7.83
CA SER A 162 -5.78 2.25 -8.12
C SER A 162 -6.35 2.80 -9.43
N LEU A 163 -6.29 4.12 -9.62
CA LEU A 163 -6.77 4.76 -10.84
C LEU A 163 -5.96 4.37 -12.08
N ARG A 164 -4.63 4.27 -11.96
CA ARG A 164 -3.78 3.83 -13.07
C ARG A 164 -4.01 2.35 -13.40
N ALA A 165 -4.17 1.49 -12.39
CA ALA A 165 -4.50 0.08 -12.59
C ALA A 165 -5.88 -0.08 -13.25
N TRP A 166 -6.86 0.73 -12.86
CA TRP A 166 -8.18 0.80 -13.50
C TRP A 166 -8.06 1.13 -14.99
N ARG A 167 -7.31 2.19 -15.34
CA ARG A 167 -7.08 2.57 -16.75
C ARG A 167 -6.47 1.43 -17.58
N LEU A 168 -5.53 0.67 -17.02
CA LEU A 168 -4.91 -0.48 -17.71
C LEU A 168 -5.89 -1.66 -17.92
N THR A 169 -6.91 -1.79 -17.07
CA THR A 169 -7.98 -2.78 -17.24
C THR A 169 -9.10 -2.30 -18.18
N SER A 170 -9.32 -0.99 -18.26
CA SER A 170 -10.44 -0.40 -19.01
C SER A 170 -10.13 -0.08 -20.47
N GLN A 171 -8.87 -0.13 -20.92
CA GLN A 171 -8.58 0.00 -22.36
C GLN A 171 -9.16 -1.20 -23.10
N PRO A 172 -10.22 -1.02 -23.94
CA PRO A 172 -10.70 -2.08 -24.80
C PRO A 172 -9.55 -2.47 -25.70
N GLY A 173 -9.28 -3.77 -25.85
CA GLY A 173 -8.40 -4.21 -26.92
C GLY A 173 -9.00 -3.69 -28.22
N LEU A 174 -8.38 -2.67 -28.82
CA LEU A 174 -8.79 -2.18 -30.14
C LEU A 174 -8.91 -3.43 -31.01
N PRO A 175 -10.10 -3.77 -31.53
CA PRO A 175 -10.23 -4.90 -32.43
C PRO A 175 -9.21 -4.64 -33.54
N ARG A 176 -8.21 -5.52 -33.63
CA ARG A 176 -7.18 -5.41 -34.67
C ARG A 176 -7.92 -5.27 -35.98
N LEU A 177 -7.84 -4.10 -36.60
CA LEU A 177 -8.31 -3.81 -37.97
C LEU A 177 -7.58 -4.66 -39.03
N ALA A 178 -6.97 -5.79 -38.64
CA ALA A 178 -6.26 -6.75 -39.47
C ALA A 178 -7.20 -7.72 -40.18
N ALA A 179 -8.50 -7.74 -39.88
CA ALA A 179 -9.48 -8.57 -40.60
C ALA A 179 -10.08 -7.88 -41.85
N ALA A 180 -9.82 -6.59 -42.08
CA ALA A 180 -10.40 -5.86 -43.21
C ALA A 180 -9.61 -6.01 -44.53
N LYS A 181 -8.40 -6.59 -44.52
CA LYS A 181 -7.60 -6.78 -45.75
C LYS A 181 -7.79 -8.12 -46.47
N SER A 182 -8.54 -9.09 -45.91
CA SER A 182 -8.77 -10.37 -46.61
C SER A 182 -10.10 -10.46 -47.35
N LEU A 183 -10.94 -9.41 -47.33
CA LEU A 183 -12.24 -9.40 -48.03
C LEU A 183 -12.20 -8.65 -49.37
N TRP A 184 -11.08 -8.04 -49.74
CA TRP A 184 -10.92 -7.21 -50.95
C TRP A 184 -9.82 -7.71 -51.91
N GLY A 185 -9.37 -8.96 -51.78
CA GLY A 185 -8.31 -9.54 -52.62
C GLY A 185 -8.79 -10.54 -53.68
N GLY A 186 -10.10 -10.61 -53.95
CA GLY A 186 -10.70 -11.69 -54.75
C GLY A 186 -11.55 -11.23 -55.94
N VAL A 187 -11.22 -10.10 -56.57
CA VAL A 187 -11.75 -9.75 -57.90
C VAL A 187 -10.61 -9.13 -58.71
N GLY A 188 -10.08 -9.91 -59.64
CA GLY A 188 -9.02 -9.55 -60.57
C GLY A 188 -8.73 -10.75 -61.47
#